data_AF-A0A0X8I9J4-F1
#
_entry.id   AF-A0A0X8I9J4-F1
#
_cell.length_a   1.000
_cell.length_b   1.000
_cell.length_c   1.000
_cell.angle_alpha   90.00
_cell.angle_beta   90.00
_cell.angle_gamma   90.00
#
_symmetry.space_group_name_H-M   'P 1'
#
loop_
_entity.id
_entity.type
_entity.pdbx_description
1 polymer ?
#
loop_
_entity_poly.entity_id
_entity_poly.type
_entity_poly.pdbx_seq_one_letter_code
_entity_poly.pdbx_strand_id
1 'polypeptide(L)'
;MSSDATFNLHGQSGVEIKGYSEDASELFKEVTRLLYIAGSAKDEVAIQLSIYASLMFDDIMARVGLRDHASGIAELTGAPLASAADIVDCLGDQRVASLLDAAARALEGDAMDGLEKDLELFADCAGWLVMPDRMVSDEQRGAAVMVSFAAAINKWLEELAGRVSEP
;
A
#
# COMPACT_ATOMS: atom_id res chain seq x y z
N MET A 1 23.25 -49.21 19.49
CA MET A 1 24.04 -47.98 19.21
C MET A 1 23.97 -47.78 17.69
N SER A 2 22.99 -46.99 17.26
CA SER A 2 23.14 -45.65 16.62
C SER A 2 23.39 -45.79 15.11
N SER A 3 22.35 -45.53 14.29
CA SER A 3 22.18 -44.34 13.43
C SER A 3 23.01 -44.48 12.14
N ASP A 4 22.45 -44.39 10.94
CA ASP A 4 21.80 -43.19 10.43
C ASP A 4 20.63 -43.52 9.49
N ALA A 5 19.47 -42.97 9.82
CA ALA A 5 18.36 -42.83 8.89
C ALA A 5 18.67 -41.60 8.01
N THR A 6 18.93 -41.84 6.73
CA THR A 6 19.01 -40.77 5.73
C THR A 6 17.61 -40.21 5.52
N PHE A 7 17.29 -39.14 6.25
CA PHE A 7 16.06 -38.38 6.09
C PHE A 7 16.19 -37.51 4.83
N ASN A 8 15.67 -38.00 3.70
CA ASN A 8 15.49 -37.20 2.51
C ASN A 8 14.36 -36.19 2.75
N LEU A 9 14.72 -34.97 3.14
CA LEU A 9 13.86 -33.81 2.99
C LEU A 9 13.71 -33.53 1.50
N HIS A 10 12.64 -34.05 0.89
CA HIS A 10 12.00 -33.31 -0.19
C HIS A 10 11.44 -32.03 0.43
N GLY A 11 12.30 -31.01 0.48
CA GLY A 11 11.89 -29.64 0.69
C GLY A 11 10.82 -29.34 -0.35
N GLN A 12 9.63 -28.99 0.14
CA GLN A 12 8.57 -28.41 -0.66
C GLN A 12 9.13 -27.13 -1.30
N SER A 13 9.65 -27.28 -2.51
CA SER A 13 10.15 -26.18 -3.31
C SER A 13 8.96 -25.53 -4.01
N GLY A 14 8.75 -24.25 -3.68
CA GLY A 14 8.02 -23.31 -4.52
C GLY A 14 6.52 -23.31 -4.27
N VAL A 15 6.08 -22.59 -3.25
CA VAL A 15 4.92 -21.72 -3.49
C VAL A 15 5.45 -20.65 -4.43
N GLU A 16 5.20 -20.81 -5.74
CA GLU A 16 5.28 -19.68 -6.66
C GLU A 16 4.29 -18.64 -6.14
N ILE A 17 4.81 -17.60 -5.50
CA ILE A 17 4.03 -16.39 -5.24
C ILE A 17 3.73 -15.86 -6.64
N LYS A 18 2.46 -16.00 -7.06
CA LYS A 18 2.00 -15.48 -8.34
C LYS A 18 2.32 -14.00 -8.39
N GLY A 19 3.12 -13.61 -9.39
CA GLY A 19 3.41 -12.21 -9.66
C GLY A 19 2.15 -11.38 -9.92
N TYR A 20 2.34 -10.08 -9.85
CA TYR A 20 1.37 -9.03 -10.09
C TYR A 20 0.67 -9.24 -11.44
N SER A 21 -0.67 -9.29 -11.43
CA SER A 21 -1.51 -9.45 -12.64
C SER A 21 -2.23 -8.16 -13.00
N GLU A 22 -2.68 -8.02 -14.25
CA GLU A 22 -3.52 -6.88 -14.68
C GLU A 22 -4.78 -6.70 -13.80
N ASP A 23 -5.30 -7.79 -13.22
CA ASP A 23 -6.42 -7.74 -12.27
C ASP A 23 -6.09 -6.90 -11.02
N ALA A 24 -4.82 -6.83 -10.59
CA ALA A 24 -4.41 -6.05 -9.43
C ALA A 24 -4.44 -4.53 -9.68
N SER A 25 -4.22 -4.09 -10.93
CA SER A 25 -4.36 -2.68 -11.32
C SER A 25 -5.80 -2.21 -11.19
N GLU A 26 -6.77 -3.06 -11.55
CA GLU A 26 -8.20 -2.75 -11.36
C GLU A 26 -8.59 -2.71 -9.88
N LEU A 27 -7.95 -3.53 -9.03
CA LEU A 27 -8.18 -3.48 -7.59
C LEU A 27 -7.69 -2.16 -6.99
N PHE A 28 -6.55 -1.61 -7.42
CA PHE A 28 -6.10 -0.30 -6.94
C PHE A 28 -7.06 0.83 -7.32
N LYS A 29 -7.61 0.80 -8.54
CA LYS A 29 -8.63 1.77 -8.97
C LYS A 29 -9.87 1.69 -8.09
N GLU A 30 -10.33 0.49 -7.77
CA GLU A 30 -11.51 0.34 -6.91
C GLU A 30 -11.20 0.76 -5.47
N VAL A 31 -10.04 0.42 -4.91
CA VAL A 31 -9.60 0.87 -3.58
C VAL A 31 -9.62 2.40 -3.48
N THR A 32 -8.97 3.11 -4.41
CA THR A 32 -8.90 4.57 -4.34
C THR A 32 -10.25 5.21 -4.61
N ARG A 33 -11.05 4.65 -5.52
CA ARG A 33 -12.42 5.12 -5.77
C ARG A 33 -13.32 4.97 -4.54
N LEU A 34 -13.24 3.84 -3.83
CA LEU A 34 -14.01 3.62 -2.60
C LEU A 34 -13.62 4.62 -1.51
N LEU A 35 -12.32 4.88 -1.34
CA LEU A 35 -11.81 5.86 -0.37
C LEU A 35 -12.21 7.29 -0.74
N TYR A 36 -12.19 7.64 -2.02
CA TYR A 36 -12.69 8.93 -2.51
C TYR A 36 -14.17 9.14 -2.16
N ILE A 37 -15.01 8.13 -2.42
CA ILE A 37 -16.44 8.19 -2.08
C ILE A 37 -16.61 8.25 -0.56
N ALA A 38 -15.84 7.46 0.20
CA ALA A 38 -15.91 7.43 1.66
C ALA A 38 -15.62 8.80 2.28
N GLY A 39 -14.66 9.56 1.73
CA GLY A 39 -14.31 10.91 2.21
C GLY A 39 -15.46 11.92 2.16
N SER A 40 -16.49 11.68 1.35
CA SER A 40 -17.66 12.57 1.20
C SER A 40 -18.99 11.95 1.66
N ALA A 41 -18.96 10.71 2.16
CA ALA A 41 -20.15 9.96 2.57
C ALA A 41 -20.53 10.23 4.04
N LYS A 42 -21.75 9.83 4.41
CA LYS A 42 -22.16 9.75 5.82
C LYS A 42 -21.38 8.66 6.54
N ASP A 43 -21.14 8.83 7.84
CA ASP A 43 -20.23 7.99 8.62
C ASP A 43 -20.44 6.47 8.46
N GLU A 44 -21.68 5.98 8.55
CA GLU A 44 -21.96 4.54 8.39
C GLU A 44 -21.54 3.99 7.01
N VAL A 45 -21.80 4.77 5.95
CA VAL A 45 -21.43 4.41 4.58
C VAL A 45 -19.92 4.54 4.40
N ALA A 46 -19.32 5.62 4.92
CA ALA A 46 -17.88 5.84 4.88
C ALA A 46 -17.12 4.68 5.52
N ILE A 47 -17.58 4.18 6.67
CA ILE A 47 -17.00 3.02 7.38
C ILE A 47 -17.08 1.77 6.53
N GLN A 48 -18.24 1.43 5.97
CA GLN A 48 -18.41 0.23 5.15
C GLN A 48 -17.50 0.24 3.92
N LEU A 49 -17.45 1.37 3.21
CA LEU A 49 -16.59 1.54 2.05
C LEU A 49 -15.11 1.45 2.42
N SER A 50 -14.71 2.05 3.54
CA SER A 50 -13.31 2.09 3.99
C SER A 50 -12.82 0.72 4.46
N ILE A 51 -13.66 -0.06 5.16
CA ILE A 51 -13.36 -1.45 5.53
C ILE A 51 -13.18 -2.29 4.26
N TYR A 52 -14.08 -2.13 3.28
CA TYR A 52 -13.98 -2.89 2.04
C TYR A 52 -12.71 -2.53 1.26
N ALA A 53 -12.38 -1.24 1.14
CA ALA A 53 -11.13 -0.77 0.54
C ALA A 53 -9.89 -1.32 1.27
N SER A 54 -9.89 -1.33 2.61
CA SER A 54 -8.80 -1.89 3.42
C SER A 54 -8.58 -3.37 3.14
N LEU A 55 -9.66 -4.17 3.11
CA LEU A 55 -9.55 -5.61 2.83
C LEU A 55 -9.05 -5.90 1.41
N MET A 56 -9.47 -5.11 0.42
CA MET A 56 -8.95 -5.22 -0.94
C MET A 56 -7.47 -4.86 -0.99
N PHE A 57 -7.07 -3.81 -0.29
CA PHE A 57 -5.67 -3.39 -0.25
C PHE A 57 -4.77 -4.41 0.47
N ASP A 58 -5.23 -5.01 1.56
CA ASP A 58 -4.53 -6.08 2.29
C ASP A 58 -4.26 -7.30 1.40
N ASP A 59 -5.24 -7.70 0.57
CA ASP A 59 -5.06 -8.80 -0.39
C ASP A 59 -3.99 -8.46 -1.42
N ILE A 60 -3.94 -7.22 -1.91
CA ILE A 60 -2.88 -6.78 -2.83
C ILE A 60 -1.52 -6.80 -2.14
N MET A 61 -1.41 -6.25 -0.92
CA MET A 61 -0.16 -6.24 -0.14
C MET A 61 0.38 -7.65 0.10
N ALA A 62 -0.51 -8.63 0.33
CA ALA A 62 -0.13 -10.02 0.48
C ALA A 62 0.40 -10.64 -0.82
N ARG A 63 -0.19 -10.30 -1.97
CA ARG A 63 0.24 -10.80 -3.28
C ARG A 63 1.61 -10.27 -3.70
N VAL A 64 1.88 -8.99 -3.45
CA VAL A 64 3.16 -8.35 -3.80
C VAL A 64 4.27 -8.60 -2.76
N GLY A 65 4.01 -9.39 -1.71
CA GLY A 65 5.02 -9.71 -0.71
C GLY A 65 5.55 -8.50 0.07
N LEU A 66 4.74 -7.45 0.27
CA LEU A 66 5.19 -6.16 0.83
C LEU A 66 6.01 -6.28 2.11
N ARG A 67 5.72 -7.30 2.94
CA ARG A 67 6.44 -7.59 4.17
C ARG A 67 7.96 -7.71 3.97
N ASP A 68 8.40 -8.26 2.84
CA ASP A 68 9.81 -8.48 2.54
C ASP A 68 10.52 -7.16 2.19
N HIS A 69 9.77 -6.13 1.79
CA HIS A 69 10.26 -4.82 1.37
C HIS A 69 10.03 -3.71 2.42
N ALA A 70 9.17 -3.93 3.41
CA ALA A 70 8.75 -2.90 4.37
C ALA A 70 9.81 -2.54 5.42
N SER A 71 10.87 -3.33 5.56
CA SER A 71 11.91 -3.10 6.58
C SER A 71 12.64 -1.78 6.36
N GLY A 72 12.63 -0.91 7.37
CA GLY A 72 13.31 0.40 7.33
C GLY A 72 12.55 1.48 6.56
N ILE A 73 11.46 1.16 5.86
CA ILE A 73 10.67 2.14 5.10
C ILE A 73 10.03 3.19 6.03
N ALA A 74 9.57 2.77 7.21
CA ALA A 74 8.99 3.68 8.20
C ALA A 74 9.99 4.76 8.69
N GLU A 75 11.30 4.52 8.61
CA GLU A 75 12.33 5.52 8.94
C GLU A 75 12.46 6.60 7.87
N LEU A 76 12.00 6.31 6.64
CA LEU A 76 12.00 7.23 5.50
C LEU A 76 10.67 7.98 5.39
N THR A 77 9.56 7.30 5.66
CA THR A 77 8.21 7.85 5.46
C THR A 77 7.63 8.47 6.73
N GLY A 78 8.04 8.00 7.91
CA GLY A 78 7.44 8.41 9.17
C GLY A 78 5.99 7.90 9.35
N ALA A 79 5.29 8.48 10.32
CA ALA A 79 3.87 8.24 10.54
C ALA A 79 3.01 9.10 9.58
N PRO A 80 1.86 8.58 9.10
CA PRO A 80 1.05 9.27 8.10
C PRO A 80 0.47 10.60 8.63
N LEU A 81 0.81 11.71 7.97
CA LEU A 81 0.24 13.03 8.31
C LEU A 81 -1.16 13.23 7.75
N ALA A 82 -1.48 12.60 6.62
CA ALA A 82 -2.81 12.61 6.01
C ALA A 82 -3.48 11.24 6.09
N SER A 83 -4.81 11.21 6.19
CA SER A 83 -5.59 9.99 6.02
C SER A 83 -5.61 9.55 4.56
N ALA A 84 -5.95 8.29 4.27
CA ALA A 84 -6.03 7.84 2.88
C ALA A 84 -7.11 8.58 2.08
N ALA A 85 -8.22 8.97 2.72
CA ALA A 85 -9.25 9.79 2.08
C ALA A 85 -8.69 11.18 1.70
N ASP A 86 -7.92 11.81 2.57
CA ASP A 86 -7.28 13.10 2.28
C ASP A 86 -6.24 12.99 1.16
N ILE A 87 -5.42 11.93 1.15
CA ILE A 87 -4.43 11.70 0.07
C ILE A 87 -5.14 11.55 -1.28
N VAL A 88 -6.22 10.77 -1.30
CA VAL A 88 -7.02 10.54 -2.52
C VAL A 88 -7.73 11.83 -2.98
N ASP A 89 -8.22 12.66 -2.06
CA ASP A 89 -8.78 13.98 -2.39
C ASP A 89 -7.70 14.96 -2.89
N CYS A 90 -6.51 14.95 -2.28
CA CYS A 90 -5.34 15.77 -2.61
C CYS A 90 -4.86 15.52 -4.05
N LEU A 91 -4.69 14.25 -4.44
CA LEU A 91 -4.08 13.86 -5.71
C LEU A 91 -5.09 13.53 -6.80
N GLY A 92 -6.27 13.05 -6.43
CA GLY A 92 -7.22 12.36 -7.30
C GLY A 92 -7.01 10.85 -7.32
N ASP A 93 -8.13 10.12 -7.24
CA ASP A 93 -8.20 8.65 -7.17
C ASP A 93 -7.44 7.93 -8.30
N GLN A 94 -7.51 8.45 -9.53
CA GLN A 94 -6.82 7.87 -10.70
C GLN A 94 -5.30 7.96 -10.59
N ARG A 95 -4.79 9.09 -10.08
CA ARG A 95 -3.34 9.30 -9.92
C ARG A 95 -2.79 8.45 -8.79
N VAL A 96 -3.50 8.38 -7.67
CA VAL A 96 -3.13 7.48 -6.56
C VAL A 96 -3.17 6.02 -7.01
N ALA A 97 -4.19 5.58 -7.77
CA ALA A 97 -4.26 4.21 -8.28
C ALA A 97 -3.09 3.88 -9.22
N SER A 98 -2.76 4.81 -10.13
CA SER A 98 -1.63 4.63 -11.06
C SER A 98 -0.29 4.56 -10.32
N LEU A 99 -0.13 5.35 -9.26
CA LEU A 99 1.07 5.32 -8.43
C LEU A 99 1.18 4.03 -7.62
N LEU A 100 0.07 3.51 -7.09
CA LEU A 100 0.03 2.22 -6.39
C LEU A 100 0.32 1.03 -7.33
N ASP A 101 -0.21 1.07 -8.55
CA ASP A 101 0.08 0.08 -9.60
C ASP A 101 1.59 0.07 -9.93
N ALA A 102 2.16 1.24 -10.19
CA ALA A 102 3.60 1.35 -10.45
C ALA A 102 4.45 0.94 -9.23
N ALA A 103 4.02 1.30 -8.02
CA ALA A 103 4.70 0.93 -6.80
C ALA A 103 4.72 -0.59 -6.60
N ALA A 104 3.59 -1.27 -6.86
CA ALA A 104 3.51 -2.73 -6.80
C ALA A 104 4.43 -3.40 -7.83
N ARG A 105 4.43 -2.92 -9.07
CA ARG A 105 5.34 -3.41 -10.12
C ARG A 105 6.82 -3.17 -9.78
N ALA A 106 7.13 -2.06 -9.13
CA ALA A 106 8.50 -1.76 -8.70
C ALA A 106 9.03 -2.73 -7.64
N LEU A 107 8.15 -3.33 -6.82
CA LEU A 107 8.52 -4.43 -5.91
C LEU A 107 8.90 -5.71 -6.66
N GLU A 108 8.47 -5.85 -7.92
CA GLU A 108 8.84 -6.96 -8.81
C GLU A 108 10.02 -6.63 -9.73
N GLY A 109 10.59 -5.43 -9.60
CA GLY A 109 11.78 -4.98 -10.33
C GLY A 109 11.51 -4.08 -11.54
N ASP A 110 10.26 -3.66 -11.77
CA ASP A 110 9.95 -2.65 -12.79
C ASP A 110 10.40 -1.24 -12.35
N ALA A 111 10.62 -0.35 -13.33
CA ALA A 111 10.95 1.04 -13.06
C ALA A 111 9.71 1.89 -12.78
N MET A 112 9.84 2.95 -11.97
CA MET A 112 8.77 3.93 -11.70
C MET A 112 8.84 5.18 -12.60
N ASP A 113 9.31 5.02 -13.84
CA ASP A 113 9.58 6.12 -14.77
C ASP A 113 8.34 6.97 -15.10
N GLY A 114 8.50 8.29 -15.16
CA GLY A 114 7.46 9.22 -15.60
C GLY A 114 6.39 9.54 -14.54
N LEU A 115 6.58 9.06 -13.31
CA LEU A 115 5.71 9.32 -12.16
C LEU A 115 6.36 10.24 -11.12
N GLU A 116 7.48 10.88 -11.44
CA GLU A 116 8.30 11.62 -10.46
C GLU A 116 7.48 12.71 -9.76
N LYS A 117 6.69 13.46 -10.52
CA LYS A 117 5.83 14.53 -9.96
C LYS A 117 4.69 13.99 -9.10
N ASP A 118 4.13 12.86 -9.48
CA ASP A 118 3.01 12.23 -8.76
C ASP A 118 3.53 11.63 -7.44
N LEU A 119 4.73 11.05 -7.48
CA LEU A 119 5.44 10.53 -6.32
C LEU A 119 5.90 11.63 -5.37
N GLU A 120 6.42 12.75 -5.87
CA GLU A 120 6.75 13.94 -5.07
C GLU A 120 5.50 14.48 -4.36
N LEU A 121 4.41 14.67 -5.09
CA LEU A 121 3.15 15.15 -4.51
C LEU A 121 2.57 14.16 -3.49
N PHE A 122 2.66 12.86 -3.77
CA PHE A 122 2.24 11.83 -2.81
C PHE A 122 3.07 11.90 -1.53
N ALA A 123 4.39 12.00 -1.65
CA ALA A 123 5.31 12.12 -0.50
C ALA A 123 4.98 13.37 0.34
N ASP A 124 4.67 14.48 -0.32
CA ASP A 124 4.25 15.72 0.34
C ASP A 124 2.90 15.56 1.07
N CYS A 125 1.85 15.03 0.42
CA CYS A 125 0.55 14.84 1.09
C CYS A 125 0.67 13.78 2.22
N ALA A 126 1.49 12.73 2.04
CA ALA A 126 1.71 11.71 3.06
C ALA A 126 2.58 12.19 4.24
N GLY A 127 3.41 13.22 4.02
CA GLY A 127 4.29 13.80 5.03
C GLY A 127 5.61 13.04 5.20
N TRP A 128 6.22 12.56 4.10
CA TRP A 128 7.47 11.80 4.17
C TRP A 128 8.62 12.59 4.79
N LEU A 129 9.47 11.91 5.55
CA LEU A 129 10.68 12.49 6.14
C LEU A 129 11.79 12.69 5.11
N VAL A 130 11.76 11.87 4.05
CA VAL A 130 12.75 11.81 2.99
C VAL A 130 12.05 11.92 1.64
N MET A 131 12.52 12.85 0.80
CA MET A 131 12.00 13.01 -0.56
C MET A 131 12.31 11.79 -1.44
N PRO A 132 11.46 11.48 -2.43
CA PRO A 132 11.62 10.28 -3.27
C PRO A 132 12.96 10.20 -4.03
N ASP A 133 13.54 11.35 -4.41
CA ASP A 133 14.82 11.45 -5.11
C ASP A 133 16.02 11.00 -4.27
N ARG A 134 15.86 10.98 -2.94
CA ARG A 134 16.87 10.51 -1.97
C ARG A 134 16.81 9.02 -1.69
N MET A 135 15.75 8.34 -2.13
CA MET A 135 15.62 6.90 -2.03
C MET A 135 16.52 6.20 -3.05
N VAL A 136 17.11 5.08 -2.65
CA VAL A 136 18.21 4.42 -3.37
C VAL A 136 17.78 3.56 -4.54
N SER A 137 16.49 3.19 -4.62
CA SER A 137 15.94 2.35 -5.68
C SER A 137 14.44 2.59 -5.89
N ASP A 138 13.93 2.19 -7.05
CA ASP A 138 12.49 2.18 -7.34
C ASP A 138 11.74 1.18 -6.46
N GLU A 139 12.36 0.04 -6.12
CA GLU A 139 11.82 -0.89 -5.13
C GLU A 139 11.58 -0.20 -3.77
N GLN A 140 12.54 0.62 -3.31
CA GLN A 140 12.38 1.37 -2.07
C GLN A 140 11.27 2.43 -2.16
N ARG A 141 11.16 3.11 -3.31
CA ARG A 141 10.08 4.08 -3.57
C ARG A 141 8.71 3.38 -3.61
N GLY A 142 8.62 2.24 -4.28
CA GLY A 142 7.41 1.43 -4.35
C GLY A 142 6.98 0.94 -2.97
N ALA A 143 7.92 0.43 -2.18
CA ALA A 143 7.67 0.02 -0.80
C ALA A 143 7.21 1.21 0.06
N ALA A 144 7.83 2.38 -0.11
CA ALA A 144 7.44 3.60 0.59
C ALA A 144 6.01 4.05 0.26
N VAL A 145 5.61 4.02 -1.02
CA VAL A 145 4.22 4.32 -1.43
C VAL A 145 3.25 3.33 -0.78
N MET A 146 3.49 2.03 -0.91
CA MET A 146 2.59 0.98 -0.43
C MET A 146 2.44 1.02 1.11
N VAL A 147 3.56 1.12 1.84
CA VAL A 147 3.55 1.21 3.31
C VAL A 147 2.86 2.49 3.78
N SER A 148 3.14 3.62 3.13
CA SER A 148 2.52 4.90 3.51
C SER A 148 1.02 4.89 3.28
N PHE A 149 0.56 4.30 2.17
CA PHE A 149 -0.86 4.21 1.88
C PHE A 149 -1.58 3.26 2.84
N ALA A 150 -0.96 2.13 3.20
CA ALA A 150 -1.47 1.25 4.26
C ALA A 150 -1.63 1.98 5.60
N ALA A 151 -0.61 2.76 5.98
CA ALA A 151 -0.65 3.56 7.20
C ALA A 151 -1.74 4.63 7.14
N ALA A 152 -1.91 5.28 5.99
CA ALA A 152 -2.96 6.28 5.76
C ALA A 152 -4.38 5.67 5.82
N ILE A 153 -4.57 4.43 5.36
CA ILE A 153 -5.84 3.70 5.49
C ILE A 153 -6.13 3.45 6.97
N ASN A 154 -5.15 2.97 7.74
CA ASN A 154 -5.33 2.75 9.18
C ASN A 154 -5.70 4.04 9.90
N LYS A 155 -5.02 5.14 9.60
CA LYS A 155 -5.36 6.46 10.13
C LYS A 155 -6.80 6.87 9.79
N TRP A 156 -7.23 6.67 8.54
CA TRP A 156 -8.60 6.96 8.14
C TRP A 156 -9.63 6.15 8.93
N LEU A 157 -9.37 4.86 9.15
CA LEU A 157 -10.24 4.00 9.96
C LEU A 157 -10.29 4.43 11.43
N GLU A 158 -9.17 4.87 12.00
CA GLU A 158 -9.11 5.44 13.36
C GLU A 158 -9.93 6.73 13.48
N GLU A 159 -9.81 7.62 12.50
CA GLU A 159 -10.60 8.87 12.44
C GLU A 159 -12.10 8.59 12.36
N LEU A 160 -12.51 7.64 11.51
CA LEU A 160 -13.91 7.22 11.40
C LEU A 160 -14.43 6.61 12.70
N ALA A 161 -13.64 5.77 13.38
CA ALA A 161 -14.00 5.20 14.68
C ALA A 161 -14.16 6.29 15.76
N GLY A 162 -13.34 7.35 15.71
CA GLY A 162 -13.47 8.52 16.57
C GLY A 162 -14.80 9.24 16.39
N ARG A 163 -15.26 9.44 15.14
CA ARG A 163 -16.51 10.13 14.82
C ARG A 163 -17.77 9.40 15.34
N VAL A 164 -17.76 8.07 15.33
CA VAL A 164 -18.88 7.26 15.85
C VAL A 164 -18.94 7.26 17.39
N SER A 165 -17.82 7.56 18.04
CA SER A 165 -17.69 7.56 19.49
C SER A 165 -18.11 8.89 20.14
N GLU A 166 -18.34 9.93 19.34
CA GLU A 166 -18.84 11.22 19.81
C GLU A 166 -20.38 11.22 19.90
N PRO A 167 -20.97 11.54 21.07
CA PRO A 167 -22.41 11.44 21.33
C PRO A 167 -23.26 12.54 20.69
#